data_AF-A0A6P7GQT9-F1
#
_entry.id   AF-A0A6P7GQT9-F1
#
_cell.length_a   1.000
_cell.length_b   1.000
_cell.length_c   1.000
_cell.angle_alpha   90.00
_cell.angle_beta   90.00
_cell.angle_gamma   90.00
#
_symmetry.space_group_name_H-M   'P 1'
#
loop_
_entity.id
_entity.type
_entity.pdbx_description
1 polymer ?
#
loop_
_entity_poly.entity_id
_entity_poly.type
_entity_poly.pdbx_seq_one_letter_code
_entity_poly.pdbx_strand_id
1 'polypeptide(L)'
;MMLTFSEPAKQSWVLSRGEKIVSISKDVAAKLKNQDILAINFLFQNFKNEFQGSILNEEDGFATQLQVSVFLNVIYNHYINPKNKFLVLVVSPGYLMQKWNTRLENFAGRKVSIVNSKTNLADFIEESRLALLVSFENLKLIENLLDFNFSSVVIDHFDVVATKLIVKRLSGDFNIGITRRNFYVSFYC
;
A
#
# COMPACT_ATOMS: atom_id res chain seq x y z
N MET A 1 7.45 21.08 34.22
CA MET A 1 6.28 20.20 33.99
C MET A 1 6.66 19.28 32.83
N MET A 2 7.05 18.04 33.11
CA MET A 2 7.38 17.05 32.07
C MET A 2 6.07 16.58 31.43
N LEU A 3 5.95 16.72 30.11
CA LEU A 3 4.89 16.08 29.34
C LEU A 3 5.18 14.57 29.32
N THR A 4 4.48 13.81 30.16
CA THR A 4 4.43 12.36 30.05
C THR A 4 3.62 12.02 28.81
N PHE A 5 4.30 11.58 27.74
CA PHE A 5 3.64 10.92 26.62
C PHE A 5 3.01 9.63 27.15
N SER A 6 1.68 9.57 27.18
CA SER A 6 0.93 8.36 27.54
C SER A 6 1.32 7.21 26.62
N GLU A 7 1.48 6.01 27.18
CA GLU A 7 1.72 4.75 26.44
C GLU A 7 0.85 4.65 25.16
N PRO A 8 1.34 4.01 24.07
CA PRO A 8 0.50 3.74 22.90
C PRO A 8 -0.75 2.99 23.35
N ALA A 9 -1.93 3.46 22.92
CA ALA A 9 -3.22 3.02 23.44
C ALA A 9 -3.37 1.49 23.45
N LYS A 10 -3.76 0.91 24.59
CA LYS A 10 -4.04 -0.53 24.81
C LYS A 10 -5.28 -1.07 24.07
N GLN A 11 -5.79 -0.34 23.07
CA GLN A 11 -7.06 -0.58 22.40
C GLN A 11 -6.88 -0.55 20.87
N SER A 12 -7.76 -1.24 20.13
CA SER A 12 -7.83 -1.12 18.67
C SER A 12 -8.03 0.34 18.25
N TRP A 13 -7.39 0.75 17.15
CA TRP A 13 -7.56 2.11 16.62
C TRP A 13 -8.75 2.15 15.65
N VAL A 14 -9.73 3.00 15.93
CA VAL A 14 -10.95 3.11 15.11
C VAL A 14 -10.77 4.19 14.04
N LEU A 15 -10.92 3.81 12.77
CA LEU A 15 -10.84 4.70 11.61
C LEU A 15 -12.21 5.28 11.22
N SER A 16 -13.30 4.55 11.47
CA SER A 16 -14.67 5.02 11.23
C SER A 16 -15.65 4.33 12.18
N ARG A 17 -16.64 5.11 12.66
CA ARG A 17 -17.76 4.66 13.51
C ARG A 17 -19.12 4.84 12.81
N GLY A 18 -19.13 4.83 11.48
CA GLY A 18 -20.37 4.90 10.69
C GLY A 18 -21.18 3.59 10.77
N GLU A 19 -21.88 3.24 9.69
CA GLU A 19 -22.69 2.01 9.61
C GLU A 19 -21.92 0.73 9.93
N LYS A 20 -20.61 0.73 9.65
CA LYS A 20 -19.66 -0.30 10.06
C LYS A 20 -18.52 0.32 10.85
N ILE A 21 -18.19 -0.30 11.98
CA ILE A 21 -16.97 0.02 12.72
C ILE A 21 -15.78 -0.52 11.94
N VAL A 22 -14.92 0.39 11.49
CA VAL A 22 -13.68 0.05 10.80
C VAL A 22 -12.53 0.35 11.74
N SER A 23 -11.69 -0.65 12.02
CA SER A 23 -10.61 -0.51 12.99
C SER A 23 -9.36 -1.29 12.59
N ILE A 24 -8.22 -0.78 13.01
CA ILE A 24 -6.91 -1.45 13.04
C ILE A 24 -6.86 -2.28 14.33
N SER A 25 -6.45 -3.55 14.23
CA SER A 25 -6.36 -4.42 15.40
C SER A 25 -5.37 -3.88 16.44
N LYS A 26 -5.61 -4.19 17.71
CA LYS A 26 -4.77 -3.77 18.83
C LYS A 26 -3.29 -4.09 18.62
N ASP A 27 -2.97 -5.29 18.18
CA ASP A 27 -1.57 -5.75 18.04
C ASP A 27 -0.81 -4.99 16.94
N VAL A 28 -1.53 -4.54 15.91
CA VAL A 28 -0.97 -3.70 14.85
C VAL A 28 -0.90 -2.26 15.33
N ALA A 29 -1.97 -1.73 15.93
CA ALA A 29 -2.03 -0.36 16.43
C ALA A 29 -0.93 -0.05 17.45
N ALA A 30 -0.57 -1.00 18.32
CA ALA A 30 0.52 -0.86 19.28
C ALA A 30 1.91 -0.68 18.64
N LYS A 31 2.06 -1.02 17.36
CA LYS A 31 3.33 -0.91 16.61
C LYS A 31 3.39 0.37 15.75
N LEU A 32 2.31 1.14 15.67
CA LEU A 32 2.20 2.33 14.84
C LEU A 32 2.57 3.58 15.65
N LYS A 33 3.27 4.50 15.00
CA LYS A 33 3.44 5.87 15.50
C LYS A 33 2.25 6.73 15.08
N ASN A 34 2.09 7.89 15.71
CA ASN A 34 1.02 8.84 15.36
C ASN A 34 1.02 9.21 13.88
N GLN A 35 2.19 9.44 13.30
CA GLN A 35 2.33 9.74 11.86
C GLN A 35 1.82 8.60 10.97
N ASP A 36 2.03 7.34 11.38
CA ASP A 36 1.56 6.19 10.62
C ASP A 36 0.02 6.12 10.64
N ILE A 37 -0.58 6.40 11.80
CA ILE A 37 -2.02 6.47 11.96
C ILE A 37 -2.62 7.57 11.07
N LEU A 38 -1.98 8.74 11.00
CA LEU A 38 -2.42 9.83 10.15
C LEU A 38 -2.38 9.45 8.65
N ALA A 39 -1.29 8.83 8.20
CA ALA A 39 -1.17 8.37 6.82
C ALA A 39 -2.21 7.28 6.48
N ILE A 40 -2.42 6.30 7.37
CA ILE A 40 -3.44 5.27 7.18
C ILE A 40 -4.84 5.87 7.14
N ASN A 41 -5.14 6.83 8.03
CA ASN A 41 -6.43 7.50 8.04
C ASN A 41 -6.64 8.32 6.76
N PHE A 42 -5.61 9.02 6.28
CA PHE A 42 -5.66 9.74 5.01
C PHE A 42 -6.00 8.81 3.83
N LEU A 43 -5.28 7.69 3.69
CA LEU A 43 -5.59 6.67 2.67
C LEU A 43 -7.02 6.14 2.81
N PHE A 44 -7.45 5.86 4.05
CA PHE A 44 -8.78 5.34 4.34
C PHE A 44 -9.90 6.32 3.99
N GLN A 45 -9.77 7.60 4.34
CA GLN A 45 -10.77 8.60 3.97
C GLN A 45 -10.84 8.74 2.45
N ASN A 46 -9.70 8.71 1.75
CA ASN A 46 -9.71 8.84 0.31
C ASN A 46 -10.40 7.64 -0.37
N PHE A 47 -10.14 6.43 0.11
CA PHE A 47 -10.84 5.23 -0.32
C PHE A 47 -12.35 5.32 -0.05
N LYS A 48 -12.74 5.71 1.18
CA LYS A 48 -14.14 5.80 1.60
C LYS A 48 -14.92 6.83 0.79
N ASN A 49 -14.27 7.92 0.39
CA ASN A 49 -14.85 8.97 -0.45
C ASN A 49 -14.78 8.64 -1.96
N GLU A 50 -14.50 7.39 -2.32
CA GLU A 50 -14.51 6.88 -3.70
C GLU A 50 -13.53 7.60 -4.64
N PHE A 51 -12.45 8.18 -4.10
CA PHE A 51 -11.35 8.64 -4.94
C PHE A 51 -10.63 7.44 -5.56
N GLN A 52 -10.16 7.60 -6.80
CA GLN A 52 -9.44 6.55 -7.53
C GLN A 52 -8.04 6.25 -6.96
N GLY A 53 -7.55 7.05 -6.03
CA GLY A 53 -6.24 6.84 -5.44
C GLY A 53 -5.75 7.98 -4.54
N SER A 54 -4.50 7.89 -4.14
CA SER A 54 -3.84 8.84 -3.25
C SER A 54 -2.34 8.90 -3.52
N ILE A 55 -1.75 10.06 -3.24
CA ILE A 55 -0.30 10.23 -3.23
C ILE A 55 0.15 10.46 -1.79
N LEU A 56 1.05 9.60 -1.30
CA LEU A 56 1.78 9.82 -0.06
C LEU A 56 3.11 10.48 -0.40
N ASN A 57 3.27 11.74 -0.02
CA ASN A 57 4.55 12.43 -0.10
C ASN A 57 5.20 12.43 1.29
N GLU A 58 6.09 11.48 1.53
CA GLU A 58 6.70 11.29 2.85
C GLU A 58 8.23 11.41 2.79
N GLU A 59 8.81 11.94 3.87
CA GLU A 59 10.26 12.05 4.03
C GLU A 59 10.91 10.70 4.40
N ASP A 60 12.24 10.65 4.26
CA ASP A 60 13.01 9.50 4.72
C ASP A 60 12.83 9.25 6.23
N GLY A 61 12.71 7.97 6.60
CA GLY A 61 12.46 7.55 7.98
C GLY A 61 11.00 7.32 8.33
N PHE A 62 10.05 7.70 7.45
CA PHE A 62 8.67 7.27 7.57
C PHE A 62 8.50 5.80 7.16
N ALA A 63 7.55 5.13 7.81
CA ALA A 63 7.33 3.71 7.62
C ALA A 63 6.26 3.44 6.55
N THR A 64 6.35 4.08 5.37
CA THR A 64 5.30 4.07 4.34
C THR A 64 4.85 2.67 3.92
N GLN A 65 5.79 1.72 3.80
CA GLN A 65 5.46 0.33 3.48
C GLN A 65 4.60 -0.34 4.57
N LEU A 66 4.83 -0.01 5.84
CA LEU A 66 4.00 -0.46 6.96
C LEU A 66 2.61 0.18 6.88
N GLN A 67 2.54 1.49 6.70
CA GLN A 67 1.29 2.24 6.61
C GLN A 67 0.38 1.70 5.51
N VAL A 68 0.91 1.55 4.29
CA VAL A 68 0.17 1.00 3.15
C VAL A 68 -0.25 -0.45 3.41
N SER A 69 0.63 -1.28 3.98
CA SER A 69 0.29 -2.68 4.30
C SER A 69 -0.87 -2.77 5.30
N VAL A 70 -0.88 -1.93 6.33
CA VAL A 70 -1.97 -1.88 7.32
C VAL A 70 -3.26 -1.37 6.67
N PHE A 71 -3.18 -0.33 5.85
CA PHE A 71 -4.33 0.16 5.09
C PHE A 71 -4.95 -0.95 4.21
N LEU A 72 -4.15 -1.67 3.43
CA LEU A 72 -4.61 -2.78 2.59
C LEU A 72 -5.25 -3.92 3.38
N ASN A 73 -4.79 -4.14 4.63
CA ASN A 73 -5.41 -5.10 5.54
C ASN A 73 -6.81 -4.64 5.97
N VAL A 74 -6.93 -3.35 6.32
CA VAL A 74 -8.19 -2.73 6.72
C VAL A 74 -9.22 -2.84 5.60
N ILE A 75 -8.85 -2.47 4.36
CA ILE A 75 -9.77 -2.54 3.22
C ILE A 75 -10.26 -3.98 3.01
N TYR A 76 -9.36 -4.95 2.97
CA TYR A 76 -9.72 -6.34 2.79
C TYR A 76 -10.69 -6.85 3.86
N ASN A 77 -10.37 -6.65 5.15
CA ASN A 77 -11.17 -7.20 6.23
C ASN A 77 -12.55 -6.53 6.38
N HIS A 78 -12.70 -5.28 5.93
CA HIS A 78 -13.90 -4.50 6.19
C HIS A 78 -14.77 -4.26 4.95
N TYR A 79 -14.22 -4.23 3.76
CA TYR A 79 -14.95 -3.82 2.55
C TYR A 79 -15.02 -4.89 1.47
N ILE A 80 -14.19 -5.93 1.56
CA ILE A 80 -14.09 -6.94 0.52
C ILE A 80 -14.79 -8.20 1.00
N ASN A 81 -15.69 -8.72 0.16
CA ASN A 81 -16.32 -10.00 0.42
C ASN A 81 -15.22 -11.07 0.48
N PRO A 82 -15.13 -11.92 1.53
CA PRO A 82 -14.11 -12.96 1.64
C PRO A 82 -14.08 -13.95 0.46
N LYS A 83 -15.16 -14.03 -0.33
CA LYS A 83 -15.24 -14.86 -1.54
C LYS A 83 -14.61 -14.19 -2.76
N ASN A 84 -14.37 -12.88 -2.71
CA ASN A 84 -13.76 -12.12 -3.80
C ASN A 84 -12.23 -12.13 -3.64
N LYS A 85 -11.53 -12.23 -4.77
CA LYS A 85 -10.07 -12.07 -4.79
C LYS A 85 -9.70 -10.64 -4.44
N PHE A 86 -8.64 -10.49 -3.65
CA PHE A 86 -8.01 -9.20 -3.41
C PHE A 86 -6.56 -9.27 -3.85
N LEU A 87 -6.36 -8.84 -5.09
CA LEU A 87 -5.06 -8.80 -5.75
C LEU A 87 -4.47 -7.39 -5.65
N VAL A 88 -3.24 -7.30 -5.15
CA VAL A 88 -2.50 -6.03 -5.10
C VAL A 88 -1.26 -6.14 -5.96
N LEU A 89 -1.00 -5.13 -6.78
CA LEU A 89 0.29 -4.96 -7.43
C LEU A 89 1.10 -3.92 -6.68
N VAL A 90 2.35 -4.25 -6.34
CA VAL A 90 3.31 -3.30 -5.79
C VAL A 90 4.49 -3.21 -6.75
N VAL A 91 4.79 -2.00 -7.21
CA VAL A 91 5.93 -1.69 -8.06
C VAL A 91 6.91 -0.86 -7.24
N SER A 92 8.13 -1.33 -7.06
CA SER A 92 9.11 -0.65 -6.18
C SER A 92 10.55 -0.77 -6.67
N PRO A 93 11.47 0.10 -6.22
CA PRO A 93 12.90 -0.10 -6.46
C PRO A 93 13.40 -1.44 -5.91
N GLY A 94 14.35 -2.08 -6.60
CA GLY A 94 14.88 -3.40 -6.21
C GLY A 94 15.36 -3.48 -4.75
N TYR A 95 16.01 -2.43 -4.25
CA TYR A 95 16.54 -2.38 -2.88
C TYR A 95 15.46 -2.31 -1.78
N LEU A 96 14.20 -1.99 -2.12
CA LEU A 96 13.07 -1.96 -1.17
C LEU A 96 12.22 -3.23 -1.20
N MET A 97 12.45 -4.13 -2.15
CA MET A 97 11.63 -5.32 -2.38
C MET A 97 11.51 -6.18 -1.11
N GLN A 98 12.62 -6.42 -0.41
CA GLN A 98 12.61 -7.23 0.81
C GLN A 98 11.78 -6.58 1.92
N LYS A 99 11.86 -5.25 2.05
CA LYS A 99 11.08 -4.47 3.02
C LYS A 99 9.58 -4.54 2.70
N TRP A 100 9.22 -4.37 1.43
CA TRP A 100 7.84 -4.55 0.96
C TRP A 100 7.31 -5.95 1.25
N ASN A 101 8.05 -6.99 0.86
CA ASN A 101 7.68 -8.37 1.11
C ASN A 101 7.38 -8.60 2.60
N THR A 102 8.33 -8.25 3.46
CA THR A 102 8.22 -8.43 4.91
C THR A 102 7.01 -7.68 5.48
N ARG A 103 6.70 -6.46 5.00
CA ARG A 103 5.59 -5.67 5.53
C ARG A 103 4.23 -6.17 5.03
N LEU A 104 4.14 -6.59 3.77
CA LEU A 104 2.91 -7.13 3.21
C LEU A 104 2.54 -8.47 3.85
N GLU A 105 3.51 -9.38 4.06
CA GLU A 105 3.25 -10.66 4.75
C GLU A 105 2.77 -10.43 6.18
N ASN A 106 3.50 -9.61 6.94
CA ASN A 106 3.24 -9.45 8.38
C ASN A 106 2.07 -8.53 8.72
N PHE A 107 1.78 -7.51 7.90
CA PHE A 107 0.81 -6.46 8.25
C PHE A 107 -0.36 -6.39 7.28
N ALA A 108 -0.17 -6.76 6.01
CA ALA A 108 -1.27 -6.93 5.07
C ALA A 108 -1.89 -8.33 5.15
N GLY A 109 -1.22 -9.31 5.79
CA GLY A 109 -1.70 -10.69 5.93
C GLY A 109 -1.86 -11.39 4.57
N ARG A 110 -0.96 -11.11 3.63
CA ARG A 110 -1.01 -11.56 2.23
C ARG A 110 0.11 -12.54 1.95
N LYS A 111 -0.15 -13.49 1.06
CA LYS A 111 0.93 -14.17 0.36
C LYS A 111 1.58 -13.16 -0.59
N VAL A 112 2.90 -13.08 -0.59
CA VAL A 112 3.63 -12.20 -1.50
C VAL A 112 4.30 -13.07 -2.56
N SER A 113 4.21 -12.65 -3.82
CA SER A 113 4.90 -13.29 -4.94
C SER A 113 5.73 -12.27 -5.68
N ILE A 114 7.04 -12.50 -5.74
CA ILE A 114 7.97 -11.65 -6.48
C ILE A 114 7.91 -12.06 -7.95
N VAL A 115 7.48 -11.12 -8.80
CA VAL A 115 7.37 -11.33 -10.23
C VAL A 115 8.72 -11.13 -10.89
N ASN A 116 9.17 -12.15 -11.61
CA ASN A 116 10.42 -12.18 -12.35
C ASN A 116 10.22 -12.91 -13.70
N SER A 117 11.27 -13.01 -14.51
CA SER A 117 11.20 -13.61 -15.84
C SER A 117 10.82 -15.10 -15.87
N LYS A 118 10.90 -15.80 -14.74
CA LYS A 118 10.52 -17.22 -14.61
C LYS A 118 9.12 -17.41 -14.03
N THR A 119 8.46 -16.33 -13.64
CA THR A 119 7.14 -16.37 -13.02
C THR A 119 6.08 -16.80 -14.03
N ASN A 120 5.33 -17.86 -13.70
CA ASN A 120 4.14 -18.24 -14.45
C ASN A 120 2.90 -17.58 -13.83
N LEU A 121 2.14 -16.85 -14.64
CA LEU A 121 0.95 -16.14 -14.18
C LEU A 121 -0.19 -17.07 -13.75
N ALA A 122 -0.20 -18.31 -14.26
CA ALA A 122 -1.18 -19.31 -13.87
C ALA A 122 -1.07 -19.69 -12.38
N ASP A 123 0.11 -19.54 -11.77
CA ASP A 123 0.39 -19.91 -10.37
C ASP A 123 -0.34 -19.01 -9.35
N PHE A 124 -0.97 -17.94 -9.83
CA PHE A 124 -1.60 -16.91 -9.01
C PHE A 124 -3.13 -16.99 -9.00
N ILE A 125 -3.71 -17.88 -9.81
CA ILE A 125 -5.15 -17.91 -10.08
C ILE A 125 -5.94 -18.41 -8.86
N GLU A 126 -5.35 -19.22 -7.98
CA GLU A 126 -6.10 -19.83 -6.87
C GLU A 126 -6.08 -19.00 -5.58
N GLU A 127 -5.19 -18.02 -5.47
CA GLU A 127 -4.98 -17.28 -4.23
C GLU A 127 -6.02 -16.17 -4.05
N SER A 128 -6.79 -16.24 -2.96
CA SER A 128 -7.79 -15.21 -2.63
C SER A 128 -7.14 -13.90 -2.16
N ARG A 129 -5.92 -13.95 -1.63
CA ARG A 129 -5.25 -12.80 -1.02
C ARG A 129 -3.76 -12.73 -1.37
N LEU A 130 -3.48 -12.15 -2.53
CA LEU A 130 -2.15 -12.12 -3.13
C LEU A 130 -1.64 -10.69 -3.31
N ALA A 131 -0.34 -10.49 -3.07
CA ALA A 131 0.39 -9.32 -3.51
C ALA A 131 1.47 -9.72 -4.51
N LEU A 132 1.43 -9.13 -5.71
CA LEU A 132 2.47 -9.24 -6.71
C LEU A 132 3.46 -8.10 -6.51
N LEU A 133 4.75 -8.44 -6.40
CA LEU A 133 5.80 -7.45 -6.18
C LEU A 133 6.73 -7.44 -7.40
N VAL A 134 6.79 -6.30 -8.09
CA VAL A 134 7.60 -6.08 -9.29
C VAL A 134 8.66 -5.03 -8.99
N SER A 135 9.91 -5.33 -9.34
CA SER A 135 10.99 -4.37 -9.19
C SER A 135 11.08 -3.43 -10.39
N PHE A 136 11.65 -2.23 -10.19
CA PHE A 136 11.87 -1.26 -11.26
C PHE A 136 12.72 -1.78 -12.42
N GLU A 137 13.64 -2.70 -12.14
CA GLU A 137 14.48 -3.36 -13.14
C GLU A 137 13.66 -4.28 -14.05
N ASN A 138 12.47 -4.71 -13.58
CA ASN A 138 11.59 -5.65 -14.24
C ASN A 138 10.26 -5.03 -14.70
N LEU A 139 10.20 -3.70 -14.88
CA LEU A 139 8.96 -2.99 -15.26
C LEU A 139 8.30 -3.52 -16.54
N LYS A 140 9.06 -4.09 -17.49
CA LYS A 140 8.48 -4.68 -18.70
C LYS A 140 7.56 -5.87 -18.39
N LEU A 141 7.80 -6.60 -17.29
CA LEU A 141 6.95 -7.72 -16.89
C LEU A 141 5.53 -7.31 -16.52
N ILE A 142 5.31 -6.02 -16.25
CA ILE A 142 3.98 -5.45 -16.00
C ILE A 142 3.07 -5.60 -17.21
N GLU A 143 3.61 -5.65 -18.44
CA GLU A 143 2.80 -5.85 -19.65
C GLU A 143 1.97 -7.14 -19.57
N ASN A 144 2.52 -8.19 -18.95
CA ASN A 144 1.84 -9.46 -18.77
C ASN A 144 0.77 -9.42 -17.66
N LEU A 145 0.73 -8.33 -16.88
CA LEU A 145 -0.15 -8.15 -15.73
C LEU A 145 -1.31 -7.18 -16.02
N LEU A 146 -1.35 -6.56 -17.21
CA LEU A 146 -2.32 -5.49 -17.52
C LEU A 146 -3.78 -5.97 -17.56
N ASP A 147 -4.02 -7.25 -17.84
CA ASP A 147 -5.36 -7.83 -17.93
C ASP A 147 -5.92 -8.27 -16.56
N PHE A 148 -5.16 -8.10 -15.48
CA PHE A 148 -5.60 -8.45 -14.13
C PHE A 148 -6.39 -7.31 -13.48
N ASN A 149 -7.49 -7.67 -12.82
CA ASN A 149 -8.26 -6.74 -12.00
C ASN A 149 -7.61 -6.59 -10.62
N PHE A 150 -6.87 -5.51 -10.42
CA PHE A 150 -6.23 -5.19 -9.14
C PHE A 150 -7.18 -4.43 -8.23
N SER A 151 -7.31 -4.87 -6.97
CA SER A 151 -7.98 -4.07 -5.95
C SER A 151 -7.15 -2.83 -5.59
N SER A 152 -5.83 -2.93 -5.72
CA SER A 152 -4.94 -1.78 -5.54
C SER A 152 -3.64 -1.93 -6.33
N VAL A 153 -3.19 -0.83 -6.93
CA VAL A 153 -1.83 -0.70 -7.48
C VAL A 153 -1.07 0.31 -6.63
N VAL A 154 0.04 -0.12 -6.07
CA VAL A 154 0.94 0.69 -5.27
C VAL A 154 2.24 0.90 -6.04
N ILE A 155 2.67 2.14 -6.18
CA ILE A 155 3.93 2.49 -6.85
C ILE A 155 4.79 3.27 -5.86
N ASP A 156 5.83 2.60 -5.36
CA ASP A 156 6.87 3.25 -4.56
C ASP A 156 7.75 4.11 -5.48
N HIS A 157 8.32 5.20 -4.98
CA HIS A 157 9.06 6.19 -5.78
C HIS A 157 8.36 6.56 -7.10
N PHE A 158 7.07 6.85 -7.02
CA PHE A 158 6.19 7.12 -8.16
C PHE A 158 6.75 8.18 -9.10
N ASP A 159 7.36 9.24 -8.56
CA ASP A 159 7.97 10.33 -9.35
C ASP A 159 9.07 9.86 -10.31
N VAL A 160 9.75 8.75 -10.02
CA VAL A 160 10.81 8.17 -10.86
C VAL A 160 10.24 7.45 -12.09
N VAL A 161 9.02 6.92 -11.98
CA VAL A 161 8.42 6.04 -13.00
C VAL A 161 7.11 6.57 -13.60
N ALA A 162 6.59 7.70 -13.11
CA ALA A 162 5.31 8.30 -13.50
C ALA A 162 5.20 8.61 -15.01
N THR A 163 6.32 8.89 -15.67
CA THR A 163 6.33 9.21 -17.10
C THR A 163 6.27 7.97 -18.00
N LYS A 164 6.53 6.77 -17.47
CA LYS A 164 6.58 5.54 -18.25
C LYS A 164 5.17 5.14 -18.70
N LEU A 165 4.99 4.86 -19.99
CA LEU A 165 3.70 4.48 -20.58
C LEU A 165 3.08 3.27 -19.88
N ILE A 166 3.90 2.26 -19.55
CA ILE A 166 3.43 1.03 -18.90
C ILE A 166 2.80 1.32 -17.52
N VAL A 167 3.35 2.27 -16.78
CA VAL A 167 2.82 2.70 -15.48
C VAL A 167 1.49 3.43 -15.63
N LYS A 168 1.35 4.28 -16.66
CA LYS A 168 0.10 4.99 -16.94
C LYS A 168 -1.05 4.09 -17.35
N ARG A 169 -0.75 2.88 -17.83
CA ARG A 169 -1.75 1.86 -18.21
C ARG A 169 -2.18 1.01 -17.02
N LEU A 170 -1.48 1.09 -15.89
CA LEU A 170 -1.89 0.36 -14.69
C LEU A 170 -3.02 1.06 -13.98
N SER A 171 -4.02 0.27 -13.60
CA SER A 171 -5.12 0.72 -12.78
C SER A 171 -5.55 -0.41 -11.85
N GLY A 172 -5.71 -0.09 -10.58
CA GLY A 172 -6.57 -0.83 -9.69
C GLY A 172 -7.76 0.01 -9.24
N ASP A 173 -8.66 -0.61 -8.48
CA ASP A 173 -9.83 0.07 -7.90
C ASP A 173 -9.42 1.27 -7.03
N PHE A 174 -8.29 1.15 -6.32
CA PHE A 174 -7.69 2.25 -5.56
C PHE A 174 -6.16 2.27 -5.69
N ASN A 175 -5.60 3.34 -6.25
CA ASN A 175 -4.18 3.45 -6.57
C ASN A 175 -3.41 4.26 -5.52
N ILE A 176 -2.18 3.87 -5.21
CA ILE A 176 -1.34 4.57 -4.23
C ILE A 176 0.01 4.89 -4.87
N GLY A 177 0.30 6.18 -5.05
CA GLY A 177 1.64 6.65 -5.38
C GLY A 177 2.38 7.04 -4.10
N ILE A 178 3.62 6.58 -3.93
CA ILE A 178 4.49 7.06 -2.86
C ILE A 178 5.60 7.87 -3.52
N THR A 179 5.82 9.08 -3.04
CA THR A 179 6.86 9.98 -3.55
C THR A 179 7.58 10.65 -2.40
N ARG A 180 8.73 11.22 -2.72
CA ARG A 180 9.52 12.06 -1.82
C ARG A 180 9.79 13.43 -2.43
N ARG A 181 9.07 13.75 -3.51
CA ARG A 181 9.31 14.98 -4.26
C ARG A 181 9.01 16.16 -3.37
N ASN A 182 10.02 16.95 -3.06
CA ASN A 182 9.84 18.19 -2.33
C ASN A 182 9.19 19.22 -3.25
N PHE A 183 7.97 19.64 -2.93
CA PHE A 183 7.23 20.64 -3.70
C PHE A 183 7.68 22.08 -3.44
N TYR A 184 8.52 22.31 -2.42
CA TYR A 184 9.02 23.64 -2.03
C TYR A 184 10.34 24.01 -2.69
N VAL A 185 11.02 23.07 -3.36
CA VAL A 185 12.22 23.39 -4.14
C VAL A 185 11.77 23.86 -5.52
N SER A 186 11.39 25.14 -5.59
CA SER A 186 11.58 25.92 -6.81
C SER A 186 13.01 25.70 -7.26
N PHE A 187 13.21 25.03 -8.39
CA PHE A 187 14.44 25.24 -9.15
C PHE A 187 14.44 26.72 -9.50
N TYR A 188 15.12 27.53 -8.67
CA TYR A 188 15.48 28.87 -9.06
C TYR A 188 16.34 28.75 -10.32
N CYS A 189 15.76 29.29 -11.39
CA CYS A 189 16.35 29.95 -12.56
C CYS A 189 17.70 29.45 -13.06
#